data_AF-A0AAW6ECU3-F1
#
_entry.id   AF-A0AAW6ECU3-F1
#
_cell.length_a   1.000
_cell.length_b   1.000
_cell.length_c   1.000
_cell.angle_alpha   90.00
_cell.angle_beta   90.00
_cell.angle_gamma   90.00
#
_symmetry.space_group_name_H-M   'P 1'
#
loop_
_entity.id
_entity.type
_entity.pdbx_description
1 polymer ?
#
loop_
_entity_poly.entity_id
_entity_poly.type
_entity_poly.pdbx_seq_one_letter_code
_entity_poly.pdbx_strand_id
1 'polypeptide(L)'
;MLDSIFKSGQASDIVAILSKYDDEAIVAINKILDKDAVAALIRDYGDDGVKVAVKGGDYLVKAINNLDDDAAKSFVKTASKQKDSFYDYLKSLDESYLNELVASSKADIDKISKWDYQPDYELYVRHKSVYDNPKYFEQEKGITIYPGTNGDTNINGFVDGIFETKTLEPGMIIDRYGSNGTGKYFSPLGTPYSERALPPYMKNEPYTKYKVLVSFEVKSGEIVPWFDEVGGGTQYLSTYSVDELKKFGYIVEVE
;
A
#
# COMPACT_ATOMS: atom_id res chain seq x y z
N MET A 1 7.74 -33.32 13.13
CA MET A 1 6.88 -32.27 13.73
C MET A 1 6.45 -32.64 15.14
N LEU A 2 5.82 -33.80 15.35
CA LEU A 2 5.46 -34.27 16.71
C LEU A 2 6.66 -34.26 17.68
N ASP A 3 7.83 -34.75 17.28
CA ASP A 3 9.03 -34.73 18.14
C ASP A 3 9.46 -33.32 18.56
N SER A 4 9.39 -32.34 17.64
CA SER A 4 9.67 -30.93 17.92
C SER A 4 8.64 -30.31 18.87
N ILE A 5 7.36 -30.67 18.70
CA ILE A 5 6.27 -30.27 19.59
C ILE A 5 6.49 -30.82 21.00
N PHE A 6 6.93 -32.07 21.14
CA PHE A 6 7.24 -32.65 22.45
C PHE A 6 8.47 -32.01 23.11
N LYS A 7 9.47 -31.64 22.32
CA LYS A 7 10.67 -30.93 22.80
C LYS A 7 10.40 -29.49 23.24
N SER A 8 9.33 -28.85 22.75
CA SER A 8 9.03 -27.45 23.07
C SER A 8 8.67 -27.20 24.53
N GLY A 9 8.33 -28.26 25.29
CA GLY A 9 7.86 -28.18 26.67
C GLY A 9 6.40 -27.72 26.82
N GLN A 10 5.70 -27.42 25.73
CA GLN A 10 4.29 -26.99 25.69
C GLN A 10 3.49 -27.77 24.64
N ALA A 11 3.73 -29.09 24.57
CA ALA A 11 3.14 -29.94 23.56
C ALA A 11 1.60 -29.91 23.55
N SER A 12 0.96 -29.86 24.73
CA SER A 12 -0.50 -29.78 24.86
C SER A 12 -1.08 -28.54 24.20
N ASP A 13 -0.40 -27.40 24.34
CA ASP A 13 -0.91 -26.10 23.93
C ASP A 13 -0.78 -25.95 22.41
N ILE A 14 0.36 -26.37 21.85
CA ILE A 14 0.57 -26.41 20.40
C ILE A 14 -0.43 -27.36 19.73
N VAL A 15 -0.67 -28.55 20.30
CA VAL A 15 -1.67 -29.50 19.76
C VAL A 15 -3.08 -28.92 19.82
N ALA A 16 -3.44 -28.24 20.91
CA ALA A 16 -4.75 -27.60 21.04
C ALA A 16 -4.94 -26.46 20.03
N ILE A 17 -3.89 -25.68 19.73
CA ILE A 17 -3.92 -24.66 18.68
C ILE A 17 -4.12 -25.32 17.31
N LEU A 18 -3.29 -26.30 16.97
CA LEU A 18 -3.31 -26.98 15.67
C LEU A 18 -4.63 -27.72 15.41
N SER A 19 -5.29 -28.25 16.44
CA SER A 19 -6.60 -28.91 16.29
C SER A 19 -7.72 -28.02 15.78
N LYS A 20 -7.53 -26.70 15.74
CA LYS A 20 -8.49 -25.75 15.18
C LYS A 20 -8.38 -25.60 13.66
N TYR A 21 -7.30 -26.10 13.05
CA TYR A 21 -6.98 -25.93 11.64
C TYR A 21 -7.32 -27.19 10.85
N ASP A 22 -7.63 -27.01 9.57
CA ASP A 22 -7.95 -28.10 8.64
C ASP A 22 -6.70 -28.88 8.19
N ASP A 23 -6.94 -30.01 7.54
CA ASP A 23 -5.87 -30.89 7.04
C ASP A 23 -4.94 -30.18 6.05
N GLU A 24 -5.45 -29.21 5.27
CA GLU A 24 -4.65 -28.45 4.31
C GLU A 24 -3.60 -27.59 5.02
N ALA A 25 -3.99 -26.86 6.06
CA ALA A 25 -3.09 -26.09 6.90
C ALA A 25 -2.07 -26.98 7.61
N ILE A 26 -2.50 -28.13 8.14
CA ILE A 26 -1.59 -29.11 8.77
C ILE A 26 -0.59 -29.67 7.76
N VAL A 27 -1.01 -29.97 6.53
CA VAL A 27 -0.13 -30.41 5.45
C VAL A 27 0.86 -29.31 5.07
N ALA A 28 0.43 -28.05 4.98
CA ALA A 28 1.31 -26.92 4.68
C ALA A 28 2.43 -26.79 5.72
N ILE A 29 2.08 -26.81 7.01
CA ILE A 29 3.08 -26.75 8.09
C ILE A 29 4.00 -27.99 8.07
N ASN A 30 3.46 -29.16 7.75
CA ASN A 30 4.24 -30.38 7.63
C ASN A 30 5.22 -30.38 6.46
N LYS A 31 5.09 -29.49 5.47
CA LYS A 31 6.09 -29.31 4.40
C LYS A 31 7.29 -28.47 4.82
N ILE A 32 7.16 -27.64 5.86
CA ILE A 32 8.24 -26.74 6.31
C ILE A 32 9.40 -27.55 6.89
N LEU A 33 10.63 -27.34 6.46
CA LEU A 33 11.80 -28.14 6.81
C LEU A 33 12.18 -28.00 8.29
N ASP A 34 12.23 -26.76 8.80
CA ASP A 34 12.62 -26.49 10.18
C ASP A 34 11.44 -26.66 11.14
N LYS A 35 11.30 -27.87 11.68
CA LYS A 35 10.22 -28.22 12.60
C LYS A 35 10.34 -27.56 13.97
N ASP A 36 11.56 -27.23 14.39
CA ASP A 36 11.79 -26.62 15.69
C ASP A 36 11.44 -25.13 15.62
N ALA A 37 11.81 -24.43 14.54
CA ALA A 37 11.41 -23.04 14.29
C ALA A 37 9.88 -22.90 14.16
N VAL A 38 9.21 -23.81 13.46
CA VAL A 38 7.74 -23.84 13.38
C VAL A 38 7.11 -24.05 14.76
N ALA A 39 7.63 -24.99 15.55
CA ALA A 39 7.11 -25.26 16.89
C ALA A 39 7.29 -24.04 17.80
N ALA A 40 8.43 -23.36 17.73
CA ALA A 40 8.67 -22.10 18.45
C ALA A 40 7.69 -21.01 18.01
N LEU A 41 7.51 -20.82 16.70
CA LEU A 41 6.57 -19.82 16.15
C LEU A 41 5.14 -20.04 16.65
N ILE A 42 4.65 -21.28 16.67
CA ILE A 42 3.30 -21.60 17.14
C ILE A 42 3.21 -21.48 18.66
N ARG A 43 4.24 -21.91 19.40
CA ARG A 43 4.31 -21.77 20.86
C ARG A 43 4.23 -20.31 21.28
N ASP A 44 5.03 -19.47 20.64
CA ASP A 44 5.26 -18.09 21.08
C ASP A 44 4.17 -17.13 20.56
N TYR A 45 3.55 -17.45 19.43
CA TYR A 45 2.58 -16.56 18.74
C TYR A 45 1.21 -17.21 18.47
N GLY A 46 0.99 -18.45 18.88
CA GLY A 46 -0.31 -19.12 18.80
C GLY A 46 -0.89 -19.17 17.39
N ASP A 47 -2.15 -18.74 17.26
CA ASP A 47 -2.88 -18.68 15.99
C ASP A 47 -2.22 -17.76 14.96
N ASP A 48 -1.55 -16.69 15.39
CA ASP A 48 -0.82 -15.81 14.47
C ASP A 48 0.41 -16.53 13.88
N GLY A 49 1.10 -17.31 14.72
CA GLY A 49 2.22 -18.16 14.30
C GLY A 49 1.79 -19.22 13.28
N VAL A 50 0.66 -19.89 13.50
CA VAL A 50 0.12 -20.86 12.54
C VAL A 50 -0.17 -20.21 11.19
N LYS A 51 -0.89 -19.08 11.17
CA LYS A 51 -1.23 -18.37 9.91
C LYS A 51 0.03 -17.98 9.12
N VAL A 52 1.04 -17.45 9.81
CA VAL A 52 2.29 -17.04 9.18
C VAL A 52 3.09 -18.24 8.68
N ALA A 53 3.15 -19.35 9.43
CA ALA A 53 3.80 -20.58 8.96
C ALA A 53 3.10 -21.16 7.72
N VAL A 54 1.77 -21.29 7.76
CA VAL A 54 0.98 -21.86 6.66
C VAL A 54 1.16 -21.08 5.37
N LYS A 55 1.07 -19.74 5.44
CA LYS A 55 1.15 -18.87 4.25
C LYS A 55 2.58 -18.55 3.82
N GLY A 56 3.50 -18.43 4.77
CA GLY A 56 4.88 -18.00 4.54
C GLY A 56 5.88 -19.13 4.29
N GLY A 57 5.59 -20.37 4.71
CA GLY A 57 6.45 -21.52 4.46
C GLY A 57 7.89 -21.38 4.95
N ASP A 58 8.81 -22.12 4.33
CA ASP A 58 10.22 -22.21 4.75
C ASP A 58 10.95 -20.88 4.79
N TYR A 59 10.83 -20.08 3.73
CA TYR A 59 11.60 -18.85 3.58
C TYR A 59 11.25 -17.85 4.69
N LEU A 60 9.96 -17.71 5.01
CA LEU A 60 9.52 -16.74 6.00
C LEU A 60 9.75 -17.23 7.43
N VAL A 61 9.54 -18.52 7.71
CA VAL A 61 9.85 -19.11 9.01
C VAL A 61 11.34 -18.95 9.33
N LYS A 62 12.21 -19.21 8.36
CA LYS A 62 13.66 -19.01 8.51
C LYS A 62 14.00 -17.55 8.79
N ALA A 63 13.41 -16.60 8.06
CA ALA A 63 13.65 -15.17 8.26
C ALA A 63 13.22 -14.72 9.66
N ILE A 64 12.04 -15.14 10.13
CA ILE A 64 11.52 -14.80 11.46
C ILE A 64 12.39 -15.39 12.57
N ASN A 65 12.87 -16.62 12.41
CA ASN A 65 13.69 -17.30 13.43
C ASN A 65 15.06 -16.63 13.66
N ASN A 66 15.47 -15.70 12.79
CA ASN A 66 16.70 -14.92 12.94
C ASN A 66 16.48 -13.56 13.63
N LEU A 67 15.22 -13.22 13.96
CA LEU A 67 14.88 -11.97 14.64
C LEU A 67 15.04 -12.09 16.17
N ASP A 68 15.18 -10.95 16.84
CA ASP A 68 14.94 -10.87 18.28
C ASP A 68 13.43 -11.03 18.59
N ASP A 69 13.12 -11.43 19.82
CA ASP A 69 11.76 -11.76 20.26
C ASP A 69 10.76 -10.62 20.03
N ASP A 70 11.18 -9.37 20.24
CA ASP A 70 10.30 -8.20 20.09
C ASP A 70 10.03 -7.91 18.61
N ALA A 71 11.05 -8.01 17.76
CA ALA A 71 10.90 -7.87 16.31
C ALA A 71 10.04 -8.99 15.71
N ALA A 72 10.31 -10.25 16.08
CA ALA A 72 9.52 -11.41 15.65
C ALA A 72 8.05 -11.27 16.06
N LYS A 73 7.79 -10.89 17.31
CA LYS A 73 6.42 -10.65 17.80
C LYS A 73 5.69 -9.56 17.01
N SER A 74 6.37 -8.44 16.74
CA SER A 74 5.79 -7.34 15.97
C SER A 74 5.47 -7.76 14.53
N PHE A 75 6.41 -8.45 13.88
CA PHE A 75 6.24 -8.94 12.53
C PHE A 75 5.10 -9.97 12.44
N VAL A 76 5.13 -11.02 13.26
CA VAL A 76 4.15 -12.12 13.18
C VAL A 76 2.72 -11.62 13.39
N LYS A 77 2.50 -10.75 14.38
CA LYS A 77 1.19 -10.14 14.65
C LYS A 77 0.69 -9.24 13.52
N THR A 78 1.61 -8.64 12.75
CA THR A 78 1.28 -7.77 11.63
C THR A 78 1.04 -8.58 10.36
N ALA A 79 1.93 -9.52 10.06
CA ALA A 79 1.87 -10.43 8.94
C ALA A 79 0.61 -11.32 8.98
N SER A 80 0.22 -11.84 10.15
CA SER A 80 -0.95 -12.72 10.31
C SER A 80 -2.29 -12.11 9.88
N LYS A 81 -2.34 -10.78 9.77
CA LYS A 81 -3.52 -10.00 9.33
C LYS A 81 -3.51 -9.68 7.84
N GLN A 82 -2.40 -9.95 7.16
CA GLN A 82 -2.24 -9.64 5.75
C GLN A 82 -2.94 -10.65 4.85
N LYS A 83 -3.27 -10.20 3.64
CA LYS A 83 -3.88 -11.04 2.59
C LYS A 83 -2.81 -11.91 1.93
N ASP A 84 -3.24 -12.88 1.13
CA ASP A 84 -2.33 -13.80 0.46
C ASP A 84 -1.37 -13.08 -0.50
N SER A 85 -1.82 -11.95 -1.09
CA SER A 85 -0.99 -11.06 -1.92
C SER A 85 0.29 -10.58 -1.22
N PHE A 86 0.25 -10.35 0.09
CA PHE A 86 1.43 -9.99 0.87
C PHE A 86 2.46 -11.12 0.90
N TYR A 87 2.00 -12.35 1.14
CA TYR A 87 2.88 -13.51 1.19
C TYR A 87 3.45 -13.85 -0.20
N ASP A 88 2.65 -13.71 -1.26
CA ASP A 88 3.09 -13.84 -2.64
C ASP A 88 4.17 -12.83 -2.99
N TYR A 89 4.03 -11.59 -2.51
CA TYR A 89 5.06 -10.57 -2.66
C TYR A 89 6.35 -10.96 -1.93
N LEU A 90 6.27 -11.31 -0.64
CA LEU A 90 7.45 -11.72 0.12
C LEU A 90 8.17 -12.92 -0.53
N LYS A 91 7.42 -13.86 -1.09
CA LYS A 91 7.95 -15.02 -1.81
C LYS A 91 8.68 -14.66 -3.10
N SER A 92 8.29 -13.55 -3.74
CA SER A 92 8.89 -13.08 -4.99
C SER A 92 10.21 -12.34 -4.80
N LEU A 93 10.53 -11.95 -3.55
CA LEU A 93 11.76 -11.25 -3.22
C LEU A 93 12.95 -12.21 -3.21
N ASP A 94 14.13 -11.68 -3.50
CA ASP A 94 15.36 -12.40 -3.20
C ASP A 94 15.53 -12.55 -1.68
N GLU A 95 16.23 -13.61 -1.27
CA GLU A 95 16.37 -13.95 0.16
C GLU A 95 17.07 -12.84 0.96
N SER A 96 18.01 -12.11 0.36
CA SER A 96 18.72 -11.03 1.05
C SER A 96 17.76 -9.88 1.36
N TYR A 97 16.98 -9.46 0.37
CA TYR A 97 16.02 -8.37 0.53
C TYR A 97 14.85 -8.74 1.46
N LEU A 98 14.36 -9.99 1.37
CA LEU A 98 13.38 -10.50 2.34
C LEU A 98 13.90 -10.40 3.78
N ASN A 99 15.11 -10.88 4.02
CA ASN A 99 15.69 -10.87 5.36
C ASN A 99 15.88 -9.44 5.88
N GLU A 100 16.31 -8.51 5.03
CA GLU A 100 16.42 -7.08 5.38
C GLU A 100 15.05 -6.49 5.75
N LEU A 101 14.02 -6.76 4.94
CA LEU A 101 12.66 -6.27 5.15
C LEU A 101 12.04 -6.82 6.45
N VAL A 102 12.22 -8.12 6.71
CA VAL A 102 11.76 -8.77 7.94
C VAL A 102 12.54 -8.26 9.16
N ALA A 103 13.83 -7.98 9.02
CA ALA A 103 14.65 -7.40 10.10
C ALA A 103 14.27 -5.95 10.41
N SER A 104 13.93 -5.13 9.41
CA SER A 104 13.52 -3.74 9.61
C SER A 104 12.07 -3.59 10.06
N SER A 105 11.26 -4.65 9.97
CA SER A 105 9.81 -4.58 10.07
C SER A 105 9.32 -3.92 11.35
N LYS A 106 9.97 -4.17 12.49
CA LYS A 106 9.55 -3.59 13.76
C LYS A 106 9.68 -2.06 13.74
N ALA A 107 10.81 -1.54 13.27
CA ALA A 107 11.04 -0.10 13.16
C ALA A 107 10.03 0.53 12.19
N ASP A 108 9.76 -0.16 11.09
CA ASP A 108 8.78 0.28 10.08
C ASP A 108 7.36 0.33 10.64
N ILE A 109 6.93 -0.72 11.35
CA ILE A 109 5.62 -0.79 12.01
C ILE A 109 5.50 0.30 13.10
N ASP A 110 6.54 0.49 13.91
CA ASP A 110 6.58 1.51 14.97
C ASP A 110 6.58 2.93 14.40
N LYS A 111 7.10 3.11 13.18
CA LYS A 111 7.08 4.38 12.45
C LYS A 111 5.69 4.66 11.89
N ILE A 112 5.15 3.77 11.06
CA ILE A 112 3.88 4.03 10.37
C ILE A 112 2.68 4.03 11.30
N SER A 113 2.76 3.36 12.47
CA SER A 113 1.70 3.40 13.49
C SER A 113 1.52 4.77 14.14
N LYS A 114 2.48 5.69 13.95
CA LYS A 114 2.40 7.09 14.43
C LYS A 114 1.85 8.04 13.37
N TRP A 115 1.68 7.59 12.14
CA TRP A 115 1.22 8.44 11.05
C TRP A 115 -0.28 8.70 11.14
N ASP A 116 -0.68 9.94 10.84
CA ASP A 116 -2.08 10.37 10.82
C ASP A 116 -2.88 9.56 9.79
N TYR A 117 -2.21 9.20 8.68
CA TYR A 117 -2.74 8.34 7.61
C TYR A 117 -1.85 7.10 7.47
N GLN A 118 -1.98 6.17 8.42
CA GLN A 118 -1.24 4.91 8.41
C GLN A 118 -1.60 4.08 7.15
N PRO A 119 -0.64 3.77 6.25
CA PRO A 119 -0.87 2.83 5.17
C PRO A 119 -1.05 1.41 5.71
N ASP A 120 -1.77 0.58 4.97
CA ASP A 120 -1.71 -0.87 5.16
C ASP A 120 -0.25 -1.36 5.03
N TYR A 121 0.16 -2.33 5.85
CA TYR A 121 1.56 -2.75 5.90
C TYR A 121 2.02 -3.38 4.59
N GLU A 122 1.16 -4.13 3.88
CA GLU A 122 1.47 -4.66 2.56
C GLU A 122 1.75 -3.52 1.57
N LEU A 123 0.91 -2.48 1.57
CA LEU A 123 1.09 -1.31 0.71
C LEU A 123 2.39 -0.58 1.03
N TYR A 124 2.70 -0.41 2.32
CA TYR A 124 3.94 0.20 2.76
C TYR A 124 5.17 -0.56 2.24
N VAL A 125 5.25 -1.87 2.46
CA VAL A 125 6.46 -2.65 2.09
C VAL A 125 6.66 -2.75 0.58
N ARG A 126 5.58 -2.71 -0.22
CA ARG A 126 5.66 -2.70 -1.69
C ARG A 126 6.19 -1.37 -2.24
N HIS A 127 6.00 -0.29 -1.50
CA HIS A 127 6.37 1.07 -1.90
C HIS A 127 7.25 1.74 -0.85
N LYS A 128 8.10 0.95 -0.17
CA LYS A 128 8.89 1.42 0.98
C LYS A 128 9.78 2.60 0.61
N SER A 129 10.41 2.57 -0.56
CA SER A 129 11.23 3.68 -1.06
C SER A 129 10.44 4.98 -1.20
N VAL A 130 9.17 4.91 -1.63
CA VAL A 130 8.30 6.06 -1.81
C VAL A 130 7.85 6.62 -0.46
N TYR A 131 7.41 5.77 0.46
CA TYR A 131 6.97 6.19 1.80
C TYR A 131 8.13 6.70 2.67
N ASP A 132 9.31 6.11 2.55
CA ASP A 132 10.50 6.53 3.31
C ASP A 132 11.19 7.77 2.72
N ASN A 133 10.73 8.27 1.56
CA ASN A 133 11.29 9.45 0.93
C ASN A 133 10.73 10.74 1.57
N PRO A 134 11.57 11.57 2.23
CA PRO A 134 11.13 12.81 2.85
C PRO A 134 10.69 13.89 1.85
N LYS A 135 10.98 13.72 0.55
CA LYS A 135 10.41 14.56 -0.52
C LYS A 135 8.90 14.32 -0.68
N TYR A 136 8.44 13.10 -0.37
CA TYR A 136 7.10 12.62 -0.69
C TYR A 136 6.19 12.54 0.53
N PHE A 137 6.75 12.20 1.70
CA PHE A 137 5.99 12.08 2.94
C PHE A 137 6.73 12.73 4.10
N GLU A 138 6.02 13.46 4.94
CA GLU A 138 6.53 13.85 6.25
C GLU A 138 6.76 12.59 7.09
N GLN A 139 7.99 12.39 7.56
CA GLN A 139 8.37 11.10 8.15
C GLN A 139 7.83 10.88 9.56
N GLU A 140 7.38 11.93 10.25
CA GLU A 140 6.80 11.84 11.60
C GLU A 140 5.31 11.50 11.57
N LYS A 141 4.55 12.08 10.64
CA LYS A 141 3.08 12.01 10.60
C LYS A 141 2.52 11.36 9.34
N GLY A 142 3.35 11.05 8.35
CA GLY A 142 2.90 10.47 7.09
C GLY A 142 2.09 11.44 6.22
N ILE A 143 2.20 12.75 6.46
CA ILE A 143 1.51 13.75 5.64
C ILE A 143 2.13 13.74 4.25
N THR A 144 1.29 13.57 3.22
CA THR A 144 1.73 13.58 1.83
C THR A 144 2.20 14.98 1.42
N ILE A 145 3.38 15.05 0.83
CA ILE A 145 4.01 16.26 0.30
C ILE A 145 3.84 16.24 -1.22
N TYR A 146 2.90 17.05 -1.71
CA TYR A 146 2.62 17.19 -3.13
C TYR A 146 3.61 18.15 -3.82
N PRO A 147 3.81 18.04 -5.15
CA PRO A 147 4.62 19.00 -5.88
C PRO A 147 4.08 20.43 -5.74
N GLY A 148 4.96 21.43 -5.85
CA GLY A 148 4.61 22.84 -5.66
C GLY A 148 4.45 23.27 -4.20
N THR A 149 4.75 22.41 -3.24
CA THR A 149 4.80 22.73 -1.81
C THR A 149 6.24 22.89 -1.34
N ASN A 150 6.46 23.44 -0.14
CA ASN A 150 7.80 23.58 0.47
C ASN A 150 8.86 24.28 -0.41
N GLY A 151 8.43 25.22 -1.26
CA GLY A 151 9.32 25.96 -2.16
C GLY A 151 9.62 25.25 -3.49
N ASP A 152 9.02 24.10 -3.77
CA ASP A 152 9.09 23.43 -5.07
C ASP A 152 8.40 24.28 -6.17
N THR A 153 9.01 24.34 -7.36
CA THR A 153 8.55 25.19 -8.47
C THR A 153 7.35 24.63 -9.22
N ASN A 154 6.98 23.37 -9.03
CA ASN A 154 5.92 22.69 -9.77
C ASN A 154 4.53 22.98 -9.17
N ILE A 155 4.16 24.26 -9.16
CA ILE A 155 2.94 24.77 -8.53
C ILE A 155 1.71 24.03 -9.07
N ASN A 156 0.88 23.51 -8.15
CA ASN A 156 -0.30 22.68 -8.47
C ASN A 156 0.03 21.39 -9.25
N GLY A 157 1.25 20.87 -9.17
CA GLY A 157 1.64 19.64 -9.86
C GLY A 157 2.00 19.80 -11.35
N PHE A 158 1.98 21.03 -11.88
CA PHE A 158 2.40 21.30 -13.25
C PHE A 158 3.93 21.42 -13.36
N VAL A 159 4.52 20.89 -14.42
CA VAL A 159 5.97 21.07 -14.70
C VAL A 159 6.31 22.57 -14.71
N ASP A 160 7.22 22.99 -13.83
CA ASP A 160 7.62 24.39 -13.61
C ASP A 160 6.45 25.36 -13.33
N GLY A 161 5.31 24.83 -12.89
CA GLY A 161 4.09 25.60 -12.66
C GLY A 161 3.42 26.10 -13.94
N ILE A 162 3.82 25.59 -15.11
CA ILE A 162 3.35 26.03 -16.42
C ILE A 162 2.03 25.35 -16.77
N PHE A 163 1.00 26.15 -17.06
CA PHE A 163 -0.30 25.70 -17.53
C PHE A 163 -0.88 26.70 -18.53
N GLU A 164 -1.84 26.24 -19.33
CA GLU A 164 -2.71 27.07 -20.15
C GLU A 164 -4.15 27.02 -19.64
N THR A 165 -4.96 28.03 -19.99
CA THR A 165 -6.41 27.94 -19.82
C THR A 165 -6.98 27.09 -20.96
N LYS A 166 -7.74 26.06 -20.61
CA LYS A 166 -8.43 25.20 -21.57
C LYS A 166 -9.91 25.15 -21.26
N THR A 167 -10.75 25.30 -22.28
CA THR A 167 -12.19 25.02 -22.17
C THR A 167 -12.44 23.53 -22.39
N LEU A 168 -13.08 22.88 -21.42
CA LEU A 168 -13.61 21.52 -21.60
C LEU A 168 -15.01 21.64 -22.20
N GLU A 169 -15.20 21.09 -23.40
CA GLU A 169 -16.45 21.21 -24.16
C GLU A 169 -17.45 20.08 -23.82
N PRO A 170 -18.76 20.33 -23.97
CA PRO A 170 -19.78 19.30 -23.82
C PRO A 170 -19.47 18.05 -24.66
N GLY A 171 -19.59 16.88 -24.04
CA GLY A 171 -19.29 15.59 -24.65
C GLY A 171 -17.90 15.04 -24.36
N MET A 172 -16.95 15.87 -23.92
CA MET A 172 -15.64 15.39 -23.47
C MET A 172 -15.79 14.48 -22.23
N ILE A 173 -14.90 13.49 -22.11
CA ILE A 173 -14.81 12.62 -20.94
C ILE A 173 -13.48 12.89 -20.23
N ILE A 174 -13.59 13.16 -18.94
CA ILE A 174 -12.46 13.32 -18.02
C ILE A 174 -12.58 12.28 -16.91
N ASP A 175 -11.46 11.94 -16.29
CA ASP A 175 -11.45 10.94 -15.22
C ASP A 175 -10.62 11.41 -14.01
N ARG A 176 -10.80 10.72 -12.88
CA ARG A 176 -10.17 11.06 -11.61
C ARG A 176 -10.01 9.82 -10.73
N TYR A 177 -8.89 9.75 -10.02
CA TYR A 177 -8.74 8.93 -8.82
C TYR A 177 -9.02 9.81 -7.58
N GLY A 178 -9.88 9.35 -6.68
CA GLY A 178 -10.15 10.01 -5.40
C GLY A 178 -11.63 9.95 -4.97
N SER A 179 -11.86 9.70 -3.69
CA SER A 179 -13.21 9.64 -3.09
C SER A 179 -13.78 10.99 -2.64
N ASN A 180 -12.98 12.06 -2.62
CA ASN A 180 -13.40 13.34 -2.06
C ASN A 180 -14.18 14.21 -3.06
N GLY A 181 -15.38 14.61 -2.68
CA GLY A 181 -16.20 15.55 -3.45
C GLY A 181 -15.62 16.97 -3.54
N THR A 182 -14.68 17.32 -2.66
CA THR A 182 -13.90 18.57 -2.68
C THR A 182 -12.75 18.57 -3.68
N GLY A 183 -12.44 17.43 -4.31
CA GLY A 183 -11.38 17.31 -5.31
C GLY A 183 -11.58 18.20 -6.53
N LYS A 184 -10.49 18.69 -7.11
CA LYS A 184 -10.49 19.63 -8.25
C LYS A 184 -9.62 19.22 -9.45
N TYR A 185 -8.94 18.09 -9.34
CA TYR A 185 -8.00 17.60 -10.35
C TYR A 185 -8.61 16.45 -11.16
N PHE A 186 -8.47 16.52 -12.47
CA PHE A 186 -8.92 15.51 -13.43
C PHE A 186 -7.82 15.24 -14.45
N SER A 187 -7.99 14.22 -15.27
CA SER A 187 -7.15 13.99 -16.45
C SER A 187 -8.03 13.68 -17.67
N PRO A 188 -7.49 13.77 -18.90
CA PRO A 188 -8.12 13.14 -20.05
C PRO A 188 -8.43 11.66 -19.77
N LEU A 189 -9.55 11.17 -20.31
CA LEU A 189 -9.87 9.75 -20.23
C LEU A 189 -8.70 8.91 -20.75
N GLY A 190 -8.26 7.94 -19.93
CA GLY A 190 -7.25 6.96 -20.33
C GLY A 190 -5.81 7.36 -20.03
N THR A 191 -5.56 8.51 -19.37
CA THR A 191 -4.22 8.82 -18.84
C THR A 191 -3.77 7.70 -17.89
N PRO A 192 -2.64 7.02 -18.15
CA PRO A 192 -2.11 5.96 -17.28
C PRO A 192 -1.87 6.46 -15.85
N TYR A 193 -1.98 5.56 -14.86
CA TYR A 193 -1.76 5.94 -13.45
C TYR A 193 -0.37 6.55 -13.22
N SER A 194 0.66 5.96 -13.82
CA SER A 194 2.05 6.42 -13.70
C SER A 194 2.27 7.81 -14.29
N GLU A 195 1.48 8.20 -15.28
CA GLU A 195 1.53 9.53 -15.87
C GLU A 195 0.85 10.60 -15.02
N ARG A 196 0.09 10.18 -13.99
CA ARG A 196 -0.61 11.09 -13.06
C ARG A 196 0.22 11.48 -11.84
N ALA A 197 1.35 10.81 -11.61
CA ALA A 197 2.24 11.06 -10.48
C ALA A 197 1.51 11.15 -9.11
N LEU A 198 0.64 10.18 -8.84
CA LEU A 198 -0.14 10.09 -7.60
C LEU A 198 0.52 9.16 -6.58
N PRO A 199 0.38 9.42 -5.27
CA PRO A 199 0.99 8.58 -4.24
C PRO A 199 0.36 7.17 -4.24
N PRO A 200 1.08 6.11 -3.82
CA PRO A 200 0.66 4.71 -4.02
C PRO A 200 -0.76 4.38 -3.55
N TYR A 201 -1.21 4.99 -2.45
CA TYR A 201 -2.53 4.72 -1.88
C TYR A 201 -3.69 5.22 -2.77
N MET A 202 -3.46 6.20 -3.66
CA MET A 202 -4.50 6.72 -4.56
C MET A 202 -4.96 5.68 -5.60
N LYS A 203 -4.18 4.63 -5.86
CA LYS A 203 -4.57 3.53 -6.74
C LYS A 203 -5.76 2.73 -6.20
N ASN A 204 -5.97 2.76 -4.88
CA ASN A 204 -7.07 2.11 -4.20
C ASN A 204 -8.29 3.02 -4.02
N GLU A 205 -8.17 4.30 -4.36
CA GLU A 205 -9.29 5.23 -4.34
C GLU A 205 -10.23 5.00 -5.54
N PRO A 206 -11.50 5.43 -5.45
CA PRO A 206 -12.43 5.36 -6.57
C PRO A 206 -11.84 5.98 -7.83
N TYR A 207 -11.89 5.24 -8.93
CA TYR A 207 -11.64 5.74 -10.27
C TYR A 207 -12.98 6.05 -10.94
N THR A 208 -13.22 7.33 -11.20
CA THR A 208 -14.51 7.81 -11.70
C THR A 208 -14.33 8.57 -13.00
N LYS A 209 -15.23 8.34 -13.96
CA LYS A 209 -15.29 9.05 -15.22
C LYS A 209 -16.45 10.03 -15.20
N TYR A 210 -16.26 11.18 -15.82
CA TYR A 210 -17.26 12.22 -15.93
C TYR A 210 -17.38 12.69 -17.37
N LYS A 211 -18.63 12.78 -17.85
CA LYS A 211 -18.94 13.46 -19.10
C LYS A 211 -19.23 14.93 -18.82
N VAL A 212 -18.58 15.81 -19.55
CA VAL A 212 -18.85 17.24 -19.55
C VAL A 212 -20.19 17.50 -20.24
N LEU A 213 -21.07 18.24 -19.58
CA LEU A 213 -22.41 18.61 -20.06
C LEU A 213 -22.49 20.07 -20.46
N VAL A 214 -21.77 20.94 -19.76
CA VAL A 214 -21.69 22.38 -20.00
C VAL A 214 -20.23 22.77 -20.06
N SER A 215 -19.85 23.63 -21.00
CA SER A 215 -18.47 24.09 -21.16
C SER A 215 -17.97 24.82 -19.91
N PHE A 216 -16.75 24.52 -19.45
CA PHE A 216 -16.09 25.28 -18.38
C PHE A 216 -14.56 25.32 -18.56
N GLU A 217 -13.93 26.35 -18.01
CA GLU A 217 -12.49 26.52 -18.07
C GLU A 217 -11.78 25.75 -16.95
N VAL A 218 -10.63 25.18 -17.30
CA VAL A 218 -9.68 24.55 -16.40
C VAL A 218 -8.27 25.06 -16.70
N LYS A 219 -7.37 24.92 -15.73
CA LYS A 219 -5.93 24.97 -16.02
C LYS A 219 -5.50 23.61 -16.54
N SER A 220 -4.82 23.58 -17.69
CA SER A 220 -4.35 22.39 -18.37
C SER A 220 -2.83 22.44 -18.52
N GLY A 221 -2.16 21.33 -18.27
CA GLY A 221 -0.70 21.28 -18.38
C GLY A 221 -0.14 19.89 -18.06
N GLU A 222 1.17 19.75 -18.30
CA GLU A 222 1.92 18.53 -18.06
C GLU A 222 2.14 18.31 -16.56
N ILE A 223 1.94 17.06 -16.12
CA ILE A 223 2.12 16.62 -14.73
C ILE A 223 3.60 16.35 -14.47
N VAL A 224 4.16 16.95 -13.41
CA VAL A 224 5.55 16.70 -13.02
C VAL A 224 5.75 15.26 -12.50
N PRO A 225 6.89 14.59 -12.79
CA PRO A 225 7.25 13.34 -12.14
C PRO A 225 7.31 13.48 -10.62
N TRP A 226 6.63 12.59 -9.89
CA TRP A 226 6.57 12.60 -8.42
C TRP A 226 6.20 11.21 -7.88
N PHE A 227 6.45 10.95 -6.60
CA PHE A 227 6.18 9.64 -5.96
C PHE A 227 6.80 8.43 -6.68
N ASP A 228 7.99 8.60 -7.28
CA ASP A 228 8.66 7.64 -8.18
C ASP A 228 7.86 7.22 -9.43
N GLU A 229 6.77 7.92 -9.74
CA GLU A 229 6.00 7.77 -10.96
C GLU A 229 6.50 8.73 -12.05
N VAL A 230 6.34 8.32 -13.31
CA VAL A 230 6.96 9.00 -14.46
C VAL A 230 6.37 10.37 -14.78
N GLY A 231 5.13 10.66 -14.37
CA GLY A 231 4.45 11.91 -14.76
C GLY A 231 4.30 12.05 -16.28
N GLY A 232 4.28 13.28 -16.78
CA GLY A 232 4.20 13.57 -18.21
C GLY A 232 2.78 13.50 -18.81
N GLY A 233 1.80 13.02 -18.05
CA GLY A 233 0.39 13.09 -18.44
C GLY A 233 -0.13 14.52 -18.44
N THR A 234 -1.32 14.74 -19.00
CA THR A 234 -2.03 16.02 -18.86
C THR A 234 -2.96 15.97 -17.64
N GLN A 235 -2.94 17.01 -16.81
CA GLN A 235 -3.98 17.22 -15.79
C GLN A 235 -4.84 18.45 -16.10
N TYR A 236 -6.04 18.44 -15.55
CA TYR A 236 -6.98 19.54 -15.53
C TYR A 236 -7.25 19.95 -14.08
N LEU A 237 -6.91 21.19 -13.73
CA LEU A 237 -7.28 21.78 -12.44
C LEU A 237 -8.46 22.73 -12.64
N SER A 238 -9.60 22.32 -12.08
CA SER A 238 -10.85 23.09 -12.09
C SER A 238 -10.89 24.13 -10.97
N THR A 239 -11.58 25.24 -11.21
CA THR A 239 -11.93 26.21 -10.16
C THR A 239 -12.91 25.61 -9.15
N TYR A 240 -13.87 24.81 -9.63
CA TYR A 240 -14.93 24.16 -8.84
C TYR A 240 -14.56 22.73 -8.46
N SER A 241 -15.04 22.28 -7.30
CA SER A 241 -14.91 20.87 -6.89
C SER A 241 -15.79 19.93 -7.71
N VAL A 242 -15.51 18.62 -7.64
CA VAL A 242 -16.36 17.57 -8.20
C VAL A 242 -17.82 17.76 -7.76
N ASP A 243 -18.07 17.99 -6.47
CA ASP A 243 -19.42 18.18 -5.94
C ASP A 243 -20.10 19.43 -6.51
N GLU A 244 -19.37 20.53 -6.63
CA GLU A 244 -19.89 21.77 -7.22
C GLU A 244 -20.22 21.57 -8.70
N LEU A 245 -19.32 20.95 -9.47
CA LEU A 245 -19.52 20.66 -10.89
C LEU A 245 -20.72 19.73 -11.11
N LYS A 246 -20.89 18.69 -10.29
CA LYS A 246 -22.06 17.79 -10.33
C LYS A 246 -23.34 18.55 -9.95
N LYS A 247 -23.32 19.29 -8.83
CA LYS A 247 -24.47 20.04 -8.30
C LYS A 247 -24.99 21.09 -9.29
N PHE A 248 -24.08 21.76 -9.99
CA PHE A 248 -24.43 22.79 -10.98
C PHE A 248 -24.65 22.22 -12.38
N GLY A 249 -24.52 20.90 -12.57
CA GLY A 249 -24.80 20.24 -13.84
C GLY A 249 -23.74 20.44 -14.92
N TYR A 250 -22.50 20.82 -14.56
CA TYR A 250 -21.38 20.90 -15.51
C TYR A 250 -20.90 19.52 -15.95
N ILE A 251 -20.94 18.54 -15.04
CA ILE A 251 -20.50 17.17 -15.31
C ILE A 251 -21.50 16.16 -14.75
N VAL A 252 -21.52 14.97 -15.35
CA VAL A 252 -22.23 13.80 -14.83
C VAL A 252 -21.30 12.59 -14.86
N GLU A 253 -21.44 11.73 -13.86
CA GLU A 253 -20.70 10.47 -13.79
C GLU A 253 -21.16 9.50 -14.88
N VAL A 254 -20.22 8.75 -15.46
CA VAL A 254 -20.47 7.78 -16.55
C VAL A 254 -19.68 6.49 -16.31
N GLU A 255 -20.14 5.40 -16.92
CA GLU A 255 -19.48 4.08 -16.87
C GLU A 255 -18.22 3.99 -17.75
#